data_AF-A0A8S3TG87-F1
#
_entry.id   AF-A0A8S3TG87-F1
#
_cell.length_a   1.000
_cell.length_b   1.000
_cell.length_c   1.000
_cell.angle_alpha   90.00
_cell.angle_beta   90.00
_cell.angle_gamma   90.00
#
_symmetry.space_group_name_H-M   'P 1'
#
loop_
_entity.id
_entity.type
_entity.pdbx_description
1 polymer ?
#
loop_
_entity_poly.entity_id
_entity_poly.type
_entity_poly.pdbx_seq_one_letter_code
_entity_poly.pdbx_strand_id
1 'polypeptide(L)'
;MTDHKNTEGLLPDPRTNKKRPAQLLTTDGKHVLNVFFIPYHLEALVMYKKLDDSQCTRALSHSLVIVSAMHDMLHYLCAHARLGSSHARLGSRKMEFVSADWGGMEGVGADLRELKEQISFLSGPTDPVTVGEFLSLRRDVMFLELDTAIRHCMINTFLSTGNITAMKSIQDNVYHALPHLSNVQRPSIFNCHLSVPEPLEPRDIKAKAWYPWRSFCGRNGPFPLLHWPCYKIEYYIQLCLAGLNEVDRHVANGEILGVTLLMEDVLQTGHQEISLTGDQDEPESVKGSRGPSRAASRVDVHTPASNLARISVPLSLSRTQEPVESYRLLKFFLILWKWLEYIKTDWAKRKFQKEQIDNTMLHREVCKLYKTDILLPVLQNVARRLGQGELYEGIALDTEPLVMPRGASEIEVRSKQVGLPVNIVNVVLSYREL
;
A
#
# COMPACT_ATOMS: atom_id res chain seq x y z
N MET A 1 3.42 15.02 -45.27
CA MET A 1 4.65 14.65 -44.54
C MET A 1 4.25 13.86 -43.31
N THR A 2 4.63 12.59 -43.31
CA THR A 2 4.34 11.56 -42.33
C THR A 2 5.20 11.76 -41.07
N ASP A 3 4.62 12.29 -40.01
CA ASP A 3 5.28 12.49 -38.71
C ASP A 3 5.34 11.16 -37.91
N HIS A 4 5.90 10.13 -38.55
CA HIS A 4 6.12 8.83 -37.95
C HIS A 4 7.45 8.88 -37.19
N LYS A 5 7.35 8.83 -35.84
CA LYS A 5 8.45 8.83 -34.85
C LYS A 5 8.86 10.20 -34.33
N ASN A 6 7.94 10.94 -33.71
CA ASN A 6 8.30 12.07 -32.86
C ASN A 6 8.75 11.55 -31.47
N THR A 7 9.83 10.76 -31.44
CA THR A 7 10.54 10.35 -30.22
C THR A 7 11.64 11.35 -29.85
N GLU A 8 11.78 12.42 -30.62
CA GLU A 8 12.75 13.48 -30.36
C GLU A 8 12.37 14.24 -29.07
N GLY A 9 13.31 14.31 -28.12
CA GLY A 9 13.10 14.98 -26.82
C GLY A 9 12.78 14.05 -25.64
N LEU A 10 12.71 12.73 -25.87
CA LEU A 10 12.60 11.72 -24.80
C LEU A 10 13.88 11.57 -23.97
N LEU A 11 15.04 11.77 -24.58
CA LEU A 11 16.34 11.82 -23.89
C LEU A 11 16.63 13.28 -23.50
N PRO A 12 16.76 13.60 -22.20
CA PRO A 12 17.19 14.91 -21.78
C PRO A 12 18.66 15.09 -22.16
N ASP A 13 18.93 15.90 -23.17
CA ASP A 13 20.28 16.35 -23.49
C ASP A 13 20.56 17.62 -22.66
N PRO A 14 21.49 17.60 -21.70
CA PRO A 14 21.78 18.74 -20.83
C PRO A 14 22.33 19.96 -21.61
N ARG A 15 22.70 19.78 -22.88
CA ARG A 15 23.17 20.84 -23.77
C ARG A 15 22.07 21.47 -24.62
N THR A 16 20.88 20.89 -24.65
CA THR A 16 19.75 21.41 -25.42
C THR A 16 18.50 21.55 -24.55
N ASN A 17 18.01 22.78 -24.37
CA ASN A 17 16.70 23.06 -23.78
C ASN A 17 15.58 22.68 -24.77
N LYS A 18 15.43 21.38 -25.06
CA LYS A 18 14.32 20.89 -25.88
C LYS A 18 13.03 21.00 -25.08
N LYS A 19 12.07 21.77 -25.60
CA LYS A 19 10.73 21.86 -25.04
C LYS A 19 10.10 20.46 -25.08
N ARG A 20 9.61 19.98 -23.94
CA ARG A 20 8.94 18.66 -23.88
C ARG A 20 7.79 18.59 -24.88
N PRO A 21 7.56 17.43 -25.51
CA PRO A 21 6.40 17.26 -26.39
C PRO A 21 5.11 17.62 -25.66
N ALA A 22 4.26 18.40 -26.32
CA ALA A 22 2.91 18.74 -25.86
C ALA A 22 1.92 17.63 -26.24
N GLN A 23 2.28 16.37 -25.91
CA GLN A 23 1.49 15.18 -26.21
C GLN A 23 1.73 14.14 -25.11
N LEU A 24 0.68 13.39 -24.77
CA LEU A 24 0.75 12.31 -23.78
C LEU A 24 1.50 11.10 -24.35
N LEU A 25 1.01 10.57 -25.47
CA LEU A 25 1.57 9.44 -26.21
C LEU A 25 1.90 9.87 -27.65
N THR A 26 2.68 9.04 -28.34
CA THR A 26 2.88 9.16 -29.79
C THR A 26 1.58 9.03 -30.57
N THR A 27 1.58 9.49 -31.82
CA THR A 27 0.41 9.45 -32.73
C THR A 27 -0.10 8.03 -33.03
N ASP A 28 0.74 7.00 -32.85
CA ASP A 28 0.39 5.59 -32.93
C ASP A 28 0.04 4.95 -31.57
N GLY A 29 0.11 5.73 -30.49
CA GLY A 29 -0.22 5.30 -29.13
C GLY A 29 0.74 4.28 -28.51
N LYS A 30 1.92 4.07 -29.10
CA LYS A 30 2.88 3.04 -28.67
C LYS A 30 3.90 3.51 -27.65
N HIS A 31 4.17 4.81 -27.58
CA HIS A 31 5.17 5.35 -26.67
C HIS A 31 4.64 6.52 -25.85
N VAL A 32 4.95 6.55 -24.55
CA VAL A 32 4.71 7.67 -23.65
C VAL A 32 5.72 8.77 -23.92
N LEU A 33 5.24 10.00 -24.10
CA LEU A 33 6.05 11.19 -24.33
C LEU A 33 6.11 12.07 -23.08
N ASN A 34 4.94 12.40 -22.51
CA ASN A 34 4.85 13.29 -21.37
C ASN A 34 3.61 13.01 -20.52
N VAL A 35 3.79 12.31 -19.40
CA VAL A 35 2.70 11.99 -18.45
C VAL A 35 2.02 13.22 -17.83
N PHE A 36 2.68 14.38 -17.85
CA PHE A 36 2.14 15.63 -17.32
C PHE A 36 1.34 16.43 -18.35
N PHE A 37 1.28 15.97 -19.61
CA PHE A 37 0.43 16.57 -20.63
C PHE A 37 -0.90 15.80 -20.70
N ILE A 38 -1.94 16.35 -20.08
CA ILE A 38 -3.29 15.77 -20.10
C ILE A 38 -4.04 16.37 -21.30
N PRO A 39 -4.46 15.55 -22.29
CA PRO A 39 -5.16 16.05 -23.47
C PRO A 39 -6.50 16.67 -23.09
N TYR A 40 -6.88 17.74 -23.76
CA TYR A 40 -8.21 18.31 -23.61
C TYR A 40 -9.26 17.33 -24.16
N HIS A 41 -10.49 17.34 -23.62
CA HIS A 41 -11.51 16.36 -24.00
C HIS A 41 -11.82 16.36 -25.51
N LEU A 42 -11.77 17.51 -26.19
CA LEU A 42 -11.92 17.58 -27.65
C LEU A 42 -10.71 17.02 -28.40
N GLU A 43 -9.50 17.18 -27.86
CA GLU A 43 -8.29 16.60 -28.45
C GLU A 43 -8.34 15.07 -28.38
N ALA A 44 -8.85 14.52 -27.28
CA ALA A 44 -9.01 13.08 -27.10
C ALA A 44 -9.93 12.44 -28.17
N LEU A 45 -10.92 13.19 -28.68
CA LEU A 45 -11.82 12.72 -29.74
C LEU A 45 -11.13 12.60 -31.10
N VAL A 46 -10.04 13.34 -31.33
CA VAL A 46 -9.38 13.44 -32.65
C VAL A 46 -7.95 12.92 -32.67
N MET A 47 -7.32 12.69 -31.52
CA MET A 47 -5.89 12.35 -31.38
C MET A 47 -5.51 11.06 -32.12
N TYR A 48 -6.41 10.08 -32.21
CA TYR A 48 -6.18 8.78 -32.85
C TYR A 48 -7.08 8.50 -34.06
N LYS A 49 -7.74 9.54 -34.62
CA LYS A 49 -8.72 9.38 -35.71
C LYS A 49 -8.18 8.75 -37.01
N LYS A 50 -6.85 8.66 -37.14
CA LYS A 50 -6.16 8.11 -38.32
C LYS A 50 -5.73 6.65 -38.12
N LEU A 51 -5.86 6.10 -36.92
CA LEU A 51 -5.54 4.72 -36.61
C LEU A 51 -6.71 3.81 -36.96
N ASP A 52 -6.44 2.52 -37.15
CA ASP A 52 -7.51 1.53 -37.21
C ASP A 52 -8.26 1.43 -35.87
N ASP A 53 -9.48 0.88 -35.88
CA ASP A 53 -10.33 0.81 -34.68
C ASP A 53 -9.66 0.09 -33.51
N SER A 54 -8.88 -0.95 -33.79
CA SER A 54 -8.21 -1.77 -32.77
C SER A 54 -7.04 -1.02 -32.10
N GLN A 55 -6.25 -0.31 -32.90
CA GLN A 55 -5.12 0.51 -32.48
C GLN A 55 -5.61 1.77 -31.77
N CYS A 56 -6.69 2.39 -32.27
CA CYS A 56 -7.38 3.50 -31.64
C CYS A 56 -7.88 3.12 -30.25
N THR A 57 -8.60 1.99 -30.14
CA THR A 57 -9.11 1.49 -28.86
C THR A 57 -7.97 1.22 -27.87
N ARG A 58 -6.89 0.59 -28.33
CA ARG A 58 -5.70 0.33 -27.50
C ARG A 58 -5.04 1.63 -27.02
N ALA A 59 -4.81 2.58 -27.92
CA ALA A 59 -4.17 3.86 -27.59
C ALA A 59 -5.02 4.71 -26.63
N LEU A 60 -6.35 4.75 -26.84
CA LEU A 60 -7.29 5.38 -25.91
C LEU A 60 -7.29 4.70 -24.54
N SER A 61 -7.26 3.36 -24.51
CA SER A 61 -7.21 2.60 -23.25
C SER A 61 -5.94 2.91 -22.46
N HIS A 62 -4.78 2.93 -23.12
CA HIS A 62 -3.51 3.34 -22.50
C HIS A 62 -3.56 4.77 -21.98
N SER A 63 -4.10 5.70 -22.77
CA SER A 63 -4.26 7.10 -22.36
C SER A 63 -5.15 7.22 -21.12
N LEU A 64 -6.27 6.48 -21.09
CA LEU A 64 -7.20 6.50 -19.97
C LEU A 64 -6.58 5.96 -18.68
N VAL A 65 -5.82 4.86 -18.74
CA VAL A 65 -5.13 4.30 -17.57
C VAL A 65 -4.13 5.30 -16.98
N ILE A 66 -3.30 5.93 -17.84
CA ILE A 66 -2.30 6.90 -17.39
C ILE A 66 -2.98 8.15 -16.82
N VAL A 67 -3.95 8.74 -17.55
CA VAL A 67 -4.64 9.96 -17.14
C VAL A 67 -5.46 9.76 -15.88
N SER A 68 -6.16 8.62 -15.72
CA SER A 68 -6.94 8.33 -14.51
C SER A 68 -6.04 8.20 -13.27
N ALA A 69 -4.92 7.48 -13.37
CA ALA A 69 -3.97 7.37 -12.25
C ALA A 69 -3.35 8.73 -11.89
N MET A 70 -2.94 9.51 -12.90
CA MET A 70 -2.40 10.86 -12.69
C MET A 70 -3.44 11.81 -12.06
N HIS A 71 -4.67 11.77 -12.56
CA HIS A 71 -5.78 12.56 -12.03
C HIS A 71 -5.98 12.28 -10.54
N ASP A 72 -6.08 11.01 -10.14
CA ASP A 72 -6.35 10.64 -8.76
C ASP A 72 -5.20 11.04 -7.83
N MET A 73 -3.94 10.82 -8.24
CA MET A 73 -2.77 11.24 -7.48
C MET A 73 -2.69 12.76 -7.35
N LEU A 74 -2.95 13.53 -8.40
CA LEU A 74 -2.94 14.99 -8.35
C LEU A 74 -4.03 15.53 -7.42
N HIS A 75 -5.24 14.97 -7.50
CA HIS A 75 -6.32 15.36 -6.59
C HIS A 75 -6.00 15.00 -5.13
N TYR A 76 -5.36 13.86 -4.88
CA TYR A 76 -4.86 13.51 -3.55
C TYR A 76 -3.83 14.53 -3.07
N LEU A 77 -2.80 14.84 -3.86
CA LEU A 77 -1.75 15.78 -3.48
C LEU A 77 -2.30 17.18 -3.23
N CYS A 78 -3.21 17.66 -4.07
CA CYS A 78 -3.90 18.93 -3.86
C CYS A 78 -4.74 18.94 -2.58
N ALA A 79 -5.46 17.85 -2.29
CA ALA A 79 -6.24 17.72 -1.06
C ALA A 79 -5.33 17.71 0.16
N HIS A 80 -4.26 16.91 0.14
CA HIS A 80 -3.27 16.83 1.19
C HIS A 80 -2.59 18.18 1.46
N ALA A 81 -2.23 18.92 0.41
CA ALA A 81 -1.66 20.25 0.50
C ALA A 81 -2.63 21.26 1.15
N ARG A 82 -3.94 21.17 0.84
CA ARG A 82 -4.98 22.04 1.40
C ARG A 82 -5.33 21.73 2.85
N LEU A 83 -5.14 20.50 3.31
CA LEU A 83 -5.48 20.09 4.68
C LEU A 83 -4.75 20.89 5.76
N GLY A 84 -3.54 21.40 5.51
CA GLY A 84 -2.87 22.30 6.45
C GLY A 84 -2.66 23.73 5.97
N SER A 85 -3.27 24.15 4.86
CA SER A 85 -3.56 25.57 4.66
C SER A 85 -4.66 26.01 5.63
N SER A 86 -4.27 26.37 6.86
CA SER A 86 -5.20 26.94 7.84
C SER A 86 -5.86 28.20 7.25
N HIS A 87 -7.21 28.23 7.18
CA HIS A 87 -7.98 29.41 6.78
C HIS A 87 -7.72 30.63 7.68
N ALA A 88 -7.09 30.44 8.85
CA ALA A 88 -6.65 31.54 9.73
C ALA A 88 -5.53 32.40 9.13
N ARG A 89 -4.87 31.96 8.05
CA ARG A 89 -3.74 32.67 7.42
C ARG A 89 -4.14 33.77 6.42
N LEU A 90 -5.43 33.91 6.11
CA LEU A 90 -5.89 34.93 5.15
C LEU A 90 -5.95 36.36 5.73
N GLY A 91 -5.64 36.56 7.01
CA GLY A 91 -5.74 37.89 7.65
C GLY A 91 -4.72 38.24 8.73
N SER A 92 -3.77 37.36 9.09
CA SER A 92 -2.78 37.66 10.13
C SER A 92 -1.36 37.72 9.56
N ARG A 93 -0.63 38.75 10.01
CA ARG A 93 0.74 39.15 9.68
C ARG A 93 1.66 37.99 9.26
N LYS A 94 2.47 38.26 8.23
CA LYS A 94 3.73 37.55 7.91
C LYS A 94 4.50 37.27 9.20
N MET A 95 4.47 36.03 9.66
CA MET A 95 5.45 35.50 10.58
C MET A 95 6.30 34.55 9.76
N GLU A 96 7.51 34.99 9.43
CA GLU A 96 8.57 34.08 9.01
C GLU A 96 8.91 33.23 10.23
N PHE A 97 8.57 31.95 10.23
CA PHE A 97 9.42 30.88 10.76
C PHE A 97 8.92 29.55 10.20
N VAL A 98 9.88 28.82 9.63
CA VAL A 98 9.77 27.45 9.12
C VAL A 98 9.27 26.53 10.23
N SER A 99 8.08 25.99 10.06
CA SER A 99 7.69 24.71 10.63
C SER A 99 6.88 23.98 9.57
N ALA A 100 7.04 22.67 9.53
CA ALA A 100 6.29 21.75 8.67
C ALA A 100 4.81 21.73 9.06
N ASP A 101 4.13 22.86 8.86
CA ASP A 101 2.69 22.94 8.96
C ASP A 101 2.15 22.04 7.86
N TRP A 102 1.44 20.97 8.25
CA TRP A 102 0.79 20.00 7.38
C TRP A 102 0.57 20.52 5.94
N GLY A 103 1.11 19.83 4.94
CA GLY A 103 0.84 20.17 3.53
C GLY A 103 1.60 21.41 3.03
N GLY A 104 0.93 22.22 2.19
CA GLY A 104 1.58 23.27 1.39
C GLY A 104 1.89 22.85 -0.06
N MET A 105 2.01 23.84 -0.95
CA MET A 105 2.22 23.58 -2.39
C MET A 105 3.64 23.07 -2.72
N GLU A 106 4.60 23.24 -1.81
CA GLU A 106 5.99 22.82 -2.01
C GLU A 106 6.13 21.29 -2.11
N GLY A 107 5.36 20.54 -1.33
CA GLY A 107 5.35 19.07 -1.36
C GLY A 107 4.89 18.52 -2.72
N VAL A 108 3.88 19.15 -3.33
CA VAL A 108 3.35 18.72 -4.64
C VAL A 108 4.45 18.73 -5.71
N GLY A 109 5.29 19.77 -5.73
CA GLY A 109 6.39 19.86 -6.70
C GLY A 109 7.48 18.81 -6.48
N ALA A 110 7.75 18.45 -5.23
CA ALA A 110 8.70 17.40 -4.87
C ALA A 110 8.18 16.01 -5.29
N ASP A 111 6.91 15.70 -4.97
CA ASP A 111 6.26 14.44 -5.33
C ASP A 111 6.21 14.22 -6.85
N LEU A 112 5.87 15.26 -7.63
CA LEU A 112 5.84 15.16 -9.09
C LEU A 112 7.24 15.01 -9.70
N ARG A 113 8.27 15.54 -9.05
CA ARG A 113 9.67 15.36 -9.48
C ARG A 113 10.14 13.95 -9.20
N GLU A 114 9.86 13.43 -8.01
CA GLU A 114 10.15 12.06 -7.62
C GLU A 114 9.43 11.06 -8.53
N LEU A 115 8.14 11.31 -8.84
CA LEU A 115 7.37 10.51 -9.79
C LEU A 115 8.04 10.45 -11.17
N LYS A 116 8.46 11.62 -11.68
CA LYS A 116 9.16 11.71 -12.96
C LYS A 116 10.47 10.89 -12.94
N GLU A 117 11.20 10.96 -11.83
CA GLU A 117 12.44 10.23 -11.65
C GLU A 117 12.19 8.72 -11.62
N GLN A 118 11.21 8.26 -10.86
CA GLN A 118 10.79 6.85 -10.83
C GLN A 118 10.41 6.29 -12.20
N ILE A 119 9.65 7.07 -12.99
CA ILE A 119 9.30 6.66 -14.36
C ILE A 119 10.55 6.45 -15.20
N SER A 120 11.60 7.25 -15.00
CA SER A 120 12.85 7.12 -15.76
C SER A 120 13.68 5.87 -15.41
N PHE A 121 13.47 5.30 -14.22
CA PHE A 121 14.11 4.07 -13.76
C PHE A 121 13.30 2.79 -14.07
N LEU A 122 12.13 2.91 -14.69
CA LEU A 122 11.38 1.74 -15.16
C LEU A 122 12.15 1.01 -16.28
N SER A 123 11.95 -0.31 -16.37
CA SER A 123 12.48 -1.12 -17.49
C SER A 123 11.94 -0.68 -18.85
N GLY A 124 10.72 -0.12 -18.89
CA GLY A 124 10.07 0.46 -20.06
C GLY A 124 9.54 1.88 -19.80
N PRO A 125 10.41 2.90 -19.71
CA PRO A 125 10.02 4.27 -19.32
C PRO A 125 9.14 4.96 -20.38
N THR A 126 9.12 4.42 -21.59
CA THR A 126 8.29 4.90 -22.70
C THR A 126 7.17 3.92 -23.05
N ASP A 127 7.09 2.75 -22.42
CA ASP A 127 6.02 1.79 -22.71
C ASP A 127 4.75 2.17 -21.93
N PRO A 128 3.63 2.46 -22.62
CA PRO A 128 2.40 2.89 -21.95
C PRO A 128 1.81 1.85 -21.01
N VAL A 129 2.05 0.56 -21.24
CA VAL A 129 1.58 -0.50 -20.34
C VAL A 129 2.37 -0.45 -19.05
N THR A 130 3.71 -0.52 -19.12
CA THR A 130 4.59 -0.48 -17.96
C THR A 130 4.39 0.81 -17.14
N VAL A 131 4.31 1.96 -17.80
CA VAL A 131 4.06 3.25 -17.14
C VAL A 131 2.66 3.27 -16.49
N GLY A 132 1.62 2.83 -17.21
CA GLY A 132 0.26 2.79 -16.68
C GLY A 132 0.08 1.85 -15.49
N GLU A 133 0.70 0.66 -15.53
CA GLU A 133 0.73 -0.30 -14.43
C GLU A 133 1.42 0.30 -13.20
N PHE A 134 2.58 0.93 -13.39
CA PHE A 134 3.31 1.58 -12.30
C PHE A 134 2.53 2.74 -11.67
N LEU A 135 1.95 3.64 -12.48
CA LEU A 135 1.17 4.77 -11.97
C LEU A 135 -0.05 4.30 -11.19
N SER A 136 -0.72 3.24 -11.67
CA SER A 136 -1.85 2.63 -10.97
C SER A 136 -1.42 2.05 -9.62
N LEU A 137 -0.27 1.36 -9.58
CA LEU A 137 0.29 0.79 -8.35
C LEU A 137 0.67 1.88 -7.34
N ARG A 138 1.35 2.95 -7.77
CA ARG A 138 1.69 4.09 -6.90
C ARG A 138 0.43 4.75 -6.34
N ARG A 139 -0.56 5.01 -7.19
CA ARG A 139 -1.88 5.53 -6.76
C ARG A 139 -2.51 4.63 -5.70
N ASP A 140 -2.55 3.32 -5.92
CA ASP A 140 -3.16 2.38 -4.97
C ASP A 140 -2.46 2.44 -3.60
N VAL A 141 -1.12 2.49 -3.57
CA VAL A 141 -0.34 2.62 -2.34
C VAL A 141 -0.65 3.94 -1.63
N MET A 142 -0.77 5.06 -2.34
CA MET A 142 -1.14 6.35 -1.73
C MET A 142 -2.49 6.31 -1.02
N PHE A 143 -3.51 5.68 -1.62
CA PHE A 143 -4.82 5.55 -0.96
C PHE A 143 -4.82 4.51 0.17
N LEU A 144 -4.04 3.44 0.06
CA LEU A 144 -3.89 2.45 1.14
C LEU A 144 -3.16 3.04 2.35
N GLU A 145 -2.15 3.87 2.14
CA GLU A 145 -1.45 4.62 3.18
C GLU A 145 -2.44 5.50 3.96
N LEU A 146 -3.26 6.28 3.24
CA LEU A 146 -4.30 7.12 3.83
C LEU A 146 -5.38 6.31 4.57
N ASP A 147 -5.92 5.24 3.96
CA ASP A 147 -6.92 4.37 4.61
C ASP A 147 -6.36 3.77 5.90
N THR A 148 -5.10 3.33 5.88
CA THR A 148 -4.42 2.74 7.05
C THR A 148 -4.24 3.78 8.16
N ALA A 149 -3.73 4.96 7.83
CA ALA A 149 -3.53 6.03 8.79
C ALA A 149 -4.86 6.44 9.45
N ILE A 150 -5.90 6.70 8.66
CA ILE A 150 -7.18 7.21 9.17
C ILE A 150 -7.95 6.12 9.93
N ARG A 151 -8.08 4.92 9.36
CA ARG A 151 -8.91 3.85 9.92
C ARG A 151 -8.29 3.21 11.15
N HIS A 152 -6.97 3.17 11.24
CA HIS A 152 -6.28 2.40 12.28
C HIS A 152 -5.43 3.30 13.17
N CYS A 153 -4.45 4.02 12.62
CA CYS A 153 -3.49 4.78 13.42
C CYS A 153 -4.17 5.92 14.19
N MET A 154 -4.94 6.78 13.51
CA MET A 154 -5.65 7.90 14.14
C MET A 154 -6.65 7.45 15.21
N ILE A 155 -7.46 6.42 14.93
CA ILE A 155 -8.43 5.89 15.89
C ILE A 155 -7.70 5.36 17.14
N ASN A 156 -6.61 4.61 16.95
CA ASN A 156 -5.80 4.09 18.06
C ASN A 156 -5.19 5.21 18.90
N THR A 157 -4.67 6.25 18.26
CA THR A 157 -4.07 7.40 18.97
C THR A 157 -5.10 8.20 19.74
N PHE A 158 -6.25 8.50 19.15
CA PHE A 158 -7.34 9.21 19.85
C PHE A 158 -7.92 8.40 21.01
N LEU A 159 -8.08 7.08 20.86
CA LEU A 159 -8.48 6.20 21.97
C LEU A 159 -7.45 6.20 23.11
N SER A 160 -6.16 6.11 22.77
CA SER A 160 -5.06 6.03 23.74
C SER A 160 -4.92 7.33 24.56
N THR A 161 -5.08 8.47 23.88
CA THR A 161 -5.02 9.83 24.46
C THR A 161 -6.30 10.24 25.19
N GLY A 162 -7.40 9.50 25.02
CA GLY A 162 -8.68 9.83 25.65
C GLY A 162 -9.54 10.83 24.88
N ASN A 163 -9.16 11.18 23.65
CA ASN A 163 -9.95 12.08 22.80
C ASN A 163 -11.07 11.31 22.06
N ILE A 164 -12.10 10.94 22.82
CA ILE A 164 -13.26 10.19 22.31
C ILE A 164 -14.04 11.00 21.25
N THR A 165 -14.07 12.32 21.35
CA THR A 165 -14.77 13.19 20.40
C THR A 165 -14.13 13.12 19.01
N ALA A 166 -12.82 13.27 18.92
CA ALA A 166 -12.08 13.14 17.65
C ALA A 166 -12.21 11.71 17.08
N MET A 167 -12.10 10.69 17.94
CA MET A 167 -12.28 9.30 17.54
C MET A 167 -13.66 9.04 16.90
N LYS A 168 -14.74 9.48 17.54
CA LYS A 168 -16.10 9.33 17.01
C LYS A 168 -16.28 10.07 15.68
N SER A 169 -15.77 11.30 15.60
CA SER A 169 -15.78 12.09 14.37
C SER A 169 -15.12 11.33 13.22
N ILE A 170 -13.93 10.78 13.45
CA ILE A 170 -13.22 9.96 12.45
C ILE A 170 -14.02 8.72 12.09
N GLN A 171 -14.52 7.97 13.08
CA GLN A 171 -15.25 6.71 12.85
C GLN A 171 -16.51 6.92 11.99
N ASP A 172 -17.30 7.95 12.28
CA ASP A 172 -18.51 8.28 11.53
C ASP A 172 -18.17 8.73 10.10
N ASN A 173 -17.18 9.61 9.96
CA ASN A 173 -16.77 10.13 8.66
C ASN A 173 -16.16 9.05 7.77
N VAL A 174 -15.32 8.17 8.34
CA VAL A 174 -14.64 7.08 7.63
C VAL A 174 -15.63 6.13 6.98
N TYR A 175 -16.74 5.82 7.65
CA TYR A 175 -17.77 4.94 7.10
C TYR A 175 -18.33 5.47 5.78
N HIS A 176 -18.53 6.80 5.70
CA HIS A 176 -19.05 7.46 4.51
C HIS A 176 -17.97 7.77 3.48
N ALA A 177 -16.81 8.28 3.88
CA ALA A 177 -15.79 8.83 3.00
C ALA A 177 -14.85 7.76 2.41
N LEU A 178 -14.20 6.93 3.25
CA LEU A 178 -13.12 6.05 2.80
C LEU A 178 -13.51 5.09 1.68
N PRO A 179 -14.73 4.51 1.64
CA PRO A 179 -15.02 3.59 0.55
C PRO A 179 -15.44 4.30 -0.76
N HIS A 180 -15.44 5.63 -0.80
CA HIS A 180 -15.38 6.41 -2.04
C HIS A 180 -13.95 6.75 -2.47
N LEU A 181 -12.95 6.48 -1.64
CA LEU A 181 -11.52 6.63 -1.97
C LEU A 181 -10.85 5.28 -2.25
N SER A 182 -11.57 4.17 -2.05
CA SER A 182 -11.06 2.82 -2.25
C SER A 182 -11.78 2.10 -3.38
N ASN A 183 -11.18 0.98 -3.80
CA ASN A 183 -11.74 0.08 -4.81
C ASN A 183 -12.85 -0.84 -4.26
N VAL A 184 -13.37 -0.55 -3.06
CA VAL A 184 -14.42 -1.35 -2.42
C VAL A 184 -15.67 -1.35 -3.29
N GLN A 185 -16.18 -2.55 -3.56
CA GLN A 185 -17.39 -2.75 -4.33
C GLN A 185 -18.59 -2.41 -3.46
N ARG A 186 -19.45 -1.53 -3.94
CA ARG A 186 -20.68 -1.14 -3.23
C ARG A 186 -21.88 -1.45 -4.12
N PRO A 187 -22.80 -2.32 -3.68
CA PRO A 187 -24.06 -2.44 -4.37
C PRO A 187 -24.79 -1.09 -4.28
N SER A 188 -25.44 -0.69 -5.36
CA SER A 188 -26.37 0.42 -5.27
C SER A 188 -27.52 0.08 -4.33
N ILE A 189 -28.14 1.11 -3.77
CA ILE A 189 -29.34 0.97 -2.94
C ILE A 189 -30.45 0.18 -3.64
N PHE A 190 -30.55 0.26 -4.97
CA PHE A 190 -31.54 -0.48 -5.75
C PHE A 190 -31.18 -1.96 -5.98
N ASN A 191 -29.93 -2.35 -5.73
CA ASN A 191 -29.39 -3.69 -5.98
C ASN A 191 -28.78 -4.35 -4.73
N CYS A 192 -29.04 -3.81 -3.53
CA CYS A 192 -28.50 -4.35 -2.28
C CYS A 192 -28.91 -5.81 -2.03
N HIS A 193 -30.06 -6.24 -2.56
CA HIS A 193 -30.58 -7.62 -2.46
C HIS A 193 -30.12 -8.54 -3.61
N LEU A 194 -29.38 -8.02 -4.58
CA LEU A 194 -28.91 -8.73 -5.76
C LEU A 194 -27.38 -8.91 -5.76
N SER A 195 -26.76 -8.99 -4.58
CA SER A 195 -25.34 -9.29 -4.43
C SER A 195 -24.98 -10.67 -4.98
N VAL A 196 -23.70 -10.85 -5.31
CA VAL A 196 -23.13 -12.16 -5.59
C VAL A 196 -23.11 -12.95 -4.27
N PRO A 197 -23.44 -14.26 -4.26
CA PRO A 197 -23.37 -15.07 -3.06
C PRO A 197 -21.97 -15.11 -2.46
N GLU A 198 -21.87 -14.87 -1.15
CA GLU A 198 -20.62 -15.06 -0.42
C GLU A 198 -20.11 -16.50 -0.58
N PRO A 199 -18.79 -16.73 -0.70
CA PRO A 199 -17.69 -15.76 -0.52
C PRO A 199 -17.27 -15.02 -1.80
N LEU A 200 -18.01 -15.13 -2.91
CA LEU A 200 -17.61 -14.56 -4.19
C LEU A 200 -17.84 -13.04 -4.25
N GLU A 201 -16.89 -12.31 -4.81
CA GLU A 201 -17.02 -10.87 -5.05
C GLU A 201 -17.46 -10.58 -6.50
N PRO A 202 -18.23 -9.49 -6.74
CA PRO A 202 -18.64 -9.08 -8.09
C PRO A 202 -17.51 -8.95 -9.13
N ARG A 203 -16.27 -8.65 -8.72
CA ARG A 203 -15.09 -8.58 -9.62
C ARG A 203 -14.47 -9.93 -9.94
N ASP A 204 -14.76 -10.99 -9.20
CA ASP A 204 -14.15 -12.30 -9.41
C ASP A 204 -14.47 -12.85 -10.80
N ILE A 205 -13.51 -13.53 -11.41
CA ILE A 205 -13.69 -14.20 -12.70
C ILE A 205 -14.82 -15.25 -12.59
N LYS A 206 -14.85 -16.00 -11.47
CA LYS A 206 -15.90 -16.99 -11.19
C LYS A 206 -17.27 -16.35 -11.00
N ALA A 207 -17.35 -15.23 -10.29
CA ALA A 207 -18.60 -14.50 -10.11
C ALA A 207 -19.15 -13.98 -11.44
N LYS A 208 -18.28 -13.41 -12.29
CA LYS A 208 -18.67 -12.94 -13.63
C LYS A 208 -19.20 -14.08 -14.51
N ALA A 209 -18.63 -15.28 -14.39
CA ALA A 209 -19.08 -16.45 -15.15
C ALA A 209 -20.41 -17.02 -14.63
N TRP A 210 -20.56 -17.15 -13.30
CA TRP A 210 -21.73 -17.82 -12.70
C TRP A 210 -22.92 -16.89 -12.45
N TYR A 211 -22.65 -15.62 -12.15
CA TYR A 211 -23.65 -14.62 -11.81
C TYR A 211 -23.42 -13.31 -12.57
N PRO A 212 -23.37 -13.33 -13.92
CA PRO A 212 -22.96 -12.19 -14.74
C PRO A 212 -23.73 -10.89 -14.42
N TRP A 213 -25.05 -10.98 -14.25
CA TRP A 213 -25.88 -9.83 -13.91
C TRP A 213 -25.66 -9.30 -12.49
N ARG A 214 -25.47 -10.18 -11.50
CA ARG A 214 -25.19 -9.79 -10.11
C ARG A 214 -23.79 -9.17 -10.00
N SER A 215 -22.81 -9.78 -10.67
CA SER A 215 -21.46 -9.26 -10.78
C SER A 215 -21.41 -7.89 -11.47
N PHE A 216 -22.15 -7.73 -12.56
CA PHE A 216 -22.25 -6.45 -13.26
C PHE A 216 -22.86 -5.37 -12.37
N CYS A 217 -24.00 -5.65 -11.74
CA CYS A 217 -24.69 -4.73 -10.84
C CYS A 217 -23.86 -4.38 -9.59
N GLY A 218 -23.11 -5.34 -9.04
CA GLY A 218 -22.22 -5.12 -7.89
C GLY A 218 -20.96 -4.33 -8.25
N ARG A 219 -20.53 -4.34 -9.52
CA ARG A 219 -19.37 -3.58 -10.00
C ARG A 219 -19.71 -2.16 -10.45
N ASN A 220 -20.79 -2.01 -11.21
CA ASN A 220 -21.11 -0.78 -11.93
C ASN A 220 -22.39 -0.08 -11.42
N GLY A 221 -23.07 -0.67 -10.44
CA GLY A 221 -24.41 -0.23 -10.02
C GLY A 221 -25.49 -0.56 -11.08
N PRO A 222 -26.76 -0.19 -10.80
CA PRO A 222 -27.91 -0.35 -11.71
C PRO A 222 -27.84 0.63 -12.89
N PHE A 223 -27.02 1.67 -12.76
CA PHE A 223 -26.84 2.72 -13.75
C PHE A 223 -25.40 2.70 -14.26
N PRO A 224 -25.08 1.90 -15.28
CA PRO A 224 -23.71 1.75 -15.79
C PRO A 224 -23.10 3.03 -16.39
N LEU A 225 -23.91 4.08 -16.54
CA LEU A 225 -23.52 5.40 -17.03
C LEU A 225 -23.29 6.43 -15.90
N LEU A 226 -23.48 6.05 -14.63
CA LEU A 226 -23.11 6.93 -13.52
C LEU A 226 -21.59 6.94 -13.43
N HIS A 227 -20.99 8.01 -13.93
CA HIS A 227 -19.56 8.23 -13.85
C HIS A 227 -19.11 8.23 -12.39
N TRP A 228 -18.03 7.49 -12.10
CA TRP A 228 -17.33 7.60 -10.83
C TRP A 228 -17.00 9.07 -10.56
N PRO A 229 -17.36 9.63 -9.37
CA PRO A 229 -17.15 11.04 -9.09
C PRO A 229 -15.67 11.31 -8.73
N CYS A 230 -14.77 11.08 -9.68
CA CYS A 230 -13.32 11.25 -9.52
C CYS A 230 -12.97 12.67 -9.03
N TYR A 231 -13.75 13.68 -9.41
CA TYR A 231 -13.58 15.07 -8.96
C TYR A 231 -13.84 15.28 -7.45
N LYS A 232 -14.39 14.30 -6.73
CA LYS A 232 -14.71 14.40 -5.29
C LYS A 232 -13.64 13.82 -4.36
N ILE A 233 -12.51 13.36 -4.89
CA ILE A 233 -11.41 12.82 -4.06
C ILE A 233 -11.05 13.80 -2.93
N GLU A 234 -10.89 15.09 -3.27
CA GLU A 234 -10.60 16.13 -2.28
C GLU A 234 -11.67 16.22 -1.19
N TYR A 235 -12.94 16.23 -1.60
CA TYR A 235 -14.08 16.30 -0.67
C TYR A 235 -14.07 15.12 0.29
N TYR A 236 -13.82 13.90 -0.18
CA TYR A 236 -13.80 12.72 0.68
C TYR A 236 -12.59 12.70 1.62
N ILE A 237 -11.41 13.15 1.18
CA ILE A 237 -10.25 13.31 2.06
C ILE A 237 -10.54 14.31 3.17
N GLN A 238 -11.14 15.46 2.84
CA GLN A 238 -11.54 16.45 3.83
C GLN A 238 -12.66 15.95 4.75
N LEU A 239 -13.62 15.21 4.22
CA LEU A 239 -14.71 14.62 4.98
C LEU A 239 -14.17 13.65 6.03
N CYS A 240 -13.17 12.81 5.70
CA CYS A 240 -12.56 11.92 6.68
C CYS A 240 -12.09 12.66 7.94
N LEU A 241 -11.49 13.84 7.77
CA LEU A 241 -10.91 14.65 8.85
C LEU A 241 -11.85 15.76 9.36
N ALA A 242 -13.10 15.77 8.90
CA ALA A 242 -14.08 16.75 9.36
C ALA A 242 -14.35 16.58 10.86
N GLY A 243 -14.59 17.68 11.56
CA GLY A 243 -14.82 17.69 13.02
C GLY A 243 -13.55 17.64 13.88
N LEU A 244 -12.37 17.44 13.29
CA LEU A 244 -11.10 17.61 14.01
C LEU A 244 -10.77 19.10 14.23
N ASN A 245 -10.39 19.45 15.45
CA ASN A 245 -9.82 20.76 15.79
C ASN A 245 -8.36 20.86 15.27
N GLU A 246 -7.74 22.03 15.44
CA GLU A 246 -6.37 22.27 14.93
C GLU A 246 -5.33 21.33 15.54
N VAL A 247 -5.41 21.05 16.85
CA VAL A 247 -4.49 20.13 17.54
C VAL A 247 -4.67 18.70 17.04
N ASP A 248 -5.90 18.24 16.90
CA ASP A 248 -6.22 16.89 16.42
C ASP A 248 -5.84 16.70 14.96
N ARG A 249 -5.87 17.77 14.15
CA ARG A 249 -5.28 17.74 12.80
C ARG A 249 -3.78 17.56 12.85
N HIS A 250 -3.04 18.20 13.77
CA HIS A 250 -1.61 17.90 13.89
C HIS A 250 -1.32 16.45 14.30
N VAL A 251 -2.16 15.88 15.17
CA VAL A 251 -2.08 14.44 15.52
C VAL A 251 -2.30 13.58 14.28
N ALA A 252 -3.36 13.85 13.50
CA ALA A 252 -3.60 13.15 12.24
C ALA A 252 -2.41 13.27 11.26
N ASN A 253 -1.64 14.36 11.28
CA ASN A 253 -0.50 14.55 10.38
C ASN A 253 0.61 13.58 10.78
N GLY A 254 0.86 13.55 12.09
CA GLY A 254 1.84 12.67 12.70
C GLY A 254 1.52 11.21 12.40
N GLU A 255 0.24 10.82 12.40
CA GLU A 255 -0.15 9.45 12.05
C GLU A 255 0.07 9.13 10.57
N ILE A 256 -0.26 10.03 9.64
CA ILE A 256 0.02 9.81 8.20
C ILE A 256 1.53 9.71 7.98
N LEU A 257 2.30 10.67 8.50
CA LEU A 257 3.76 10.66 8.41
C LEU A 257 4.36 9.41 9.07
N GLY A 258 3.79 8.95 10.19
CA GLY A 258 4.20 7.73 10.87
C GLY A 258 4.04 6.49 9.98
N VAL A 259 2.95 6.40 9.22
CA VAL A 259 2.77 5.34 8.22
C VAL A 259 3.81 5.46 7.11
N THR A 260 4.07 6.66 6.58
CA THR A 260 5.10 6.90 5.55
C THR A 260 6.49 6.47 6.05
N LEU A 261 6.88 6.83 7.26
CA LEU A 261 8.17 6.48 7.84
C LEU A 261 8.31 4.96 8.04
N LEU A 262 7.24 4.30 8.47
CA LEU A 262 7.23 2.84 8.61
C LEU A 262 7.34 2.14 7.25
N MET A 263 6.74 2.70 6.21
CA MET A 263 6.90 2.22 4.84
C MET A 263 8.37 2.33 4.38
N GLU A 264 9.08 3.40 4.72
CA GLU A 264 10.52 3.52 4.42
C GLU A 264 11.36 2.49 5.19
N ASP A 265 11.03 2.20 6.45
CA ASP A 265 11.70 1.15 7.23
C ASP A 265 11.45 -0.25 6.64
N VAL A 266 10.24 -0.51 6.14
CA VAL A 266 9.90 -1.75 5.43
C VAL A 266 10.72 -1.93 4.15
N LEU A 267 11.02 -0.86 3.42
CA LEU A 267 11.89 -0.96 2.24
C LEU A 267 13.34 -1.28 2.62
N GLN A 268 13.78 -0.87 3.82
CA GLN A 268 15.13 -1.15 4.33
C GLN A 268 15.27 -2.57 4.89
N THR A 269 14.22 -3.09 5.53
CA THR A 269 14.27 -4.35 6.32
C THR A 269 13.47 -5.51 5.72
N GLY A 270 12.46 -5.23 4.89
CA GLY A 270 11.41 -6.18 4.49
C GLY A 270 11.81 -7.22 3.44
N HIS A 271 12.96 -7.07 2.79
CA HIS A 271 13.42 -7.99 1.74
C HIS A 271 14.42 -9.04 2.21
N GLN A 272 14.60 -9.21 3.53
CA GLN A 272 15.36 -10.34 4.05
C GLN A 272 14.67 -11.63 3.65
N GLU A 273 15.42 -12.55 3.02
CA GLU A 273 14.94 -13.89 2.66
C GLU A 273 14.23 -14.49 3.86
N ILE A 274 12.91 -14.62 3.72
CA ILE A 274 12.05 -15.30 4.66
C ILE A 274 12.54 -16.75 4.70
N SER A 275 13.34 -17.06 5.72
CA SER A 275 13.99 -18.37 5.83
C SER A 275 12.92 -19.45 5.94
N LEU A 276 12.92 -20.35 4.95
CA LEU A 276 11.97 -21.44 4.72
C LEU A 276 12.14 -22.64 5.67
N THR A 277 12.76 -22.46 6.83
CA THR A 277 12.80 -23.54 7.82
C THR A 277 11.46 -23.55 8.55
N GLY A 278 10.54 -24.37 8.05
CA GLY A 278 9.42 -24.83 8.86
C GLY A 278 9.98 -25.39 10.17
N ASP A 279 9.37 -24.99 11.28
CA ASP A 279 9.60 -25.60 12.59
C ASP A 279 9.20 -27.09 12.48
N GLN A 280 10.17 -27.94 12.09
CA GLN A 280 10.11 -29.35 12.42
C GLN A 280 10.64 -29.46 13.84
N ASP A 281 9.69 -29.65 14.76
CA ASP A 281 9.97 -30.21 16.08
C ASP A 281 10.65 -31.57 15.89
N GLU A 282 11.98 -31.61 15.92
CA GLU A 282 12.75 -32.85 16.04
C GLU A 282 12.78 -33.23 17.53
N PRO A 283 12.22 -34.39 17.95
CA PRO A 283 12.29 -34.82 19.32
C PRO A 283 13.71 -35.33 19.66
N GLU A 284 14.19 -34.93 20.84
CA GLU A 284 15.45 -35.42 21.41
C GLU A 284 15.53 -36.96 21.43
N SER A 285 16.60 -37.52 20.87
CA SER A 285 16.99 -38.90 21.13
C SER A 285 18.44 -38.99 21.63
N VAL A 286 18.54 -39.68 22.77
CA VAL A 286 19.67 -39.86 23.67
C VAL A 286 20.84 -40.66 23.04
N LYS A 287 22.05 -40.37 23.54
CA LYS A 287 23.37 -40.97 23.22
C LYS A 287 23.44 -42.51 23.34
N GLY A 288 24.23 -43.17 22.48
CA GLY A 288 24.69 -44.56 22.67
C GLY A 288 25.79 -45.02 21.68
N SER A 289 26.88 -45.57 22.23
CA SER A 289 28.20 -45.89 21.62
C SER A 289 28.33 -47.14 20.71
N ARG A 290 29.37 -47.09 19.84
CA ARG A 290 30.30 -48.15 19.32
C ARG A 290 29.85 -49.10 18.17
N GLY A 291 30.64 -49.11 17.08
CA GLY A 291 30.48 -49.88 15.80
C GLY A 291 30.97 -51.35 15.82
N PRO A 292 31.53 -51.97 14.74
CA PRO A 292 31.71 -51.53 13.33
C PRO A 292 31.32 -52.57 12.22
N SER A 293 31.38 -52.13 10.94
CA SER A 293 31.66 -52.89 9.69
C SER A 293 30.64 -53.90 9.11
N ARG A 294 30.05 -53.60 7.93
CA ARG A 294 30.47 -54.11 6.59
C ARG A 294 29.47 -53.77 5.45
N ALA A 295 30.01 -53.09 4.44
CA ALA A 295 29.66 -52.94 3.03
C ALA A 295 28.43 -53.66 2.41
N ALA A 296 27.63 -52.91 1.63
CA ALA A 296 27.50 -53.14 0.17
C ALA A 296 26.77 -51.97 -0.54
N SER A 297 27.54 -51.25 -1.36
CA SER A 297 27.24 -50.54 -2.61
C SER A 297 25.89 -49.82 -2.82
N ARG A 298 25.94 -48.52 -3.17
CA ARG A 298 25.71 -48.05 -4.55
C ARG A 298 25.89 -46.53 -4.69
N VAL A 299 26.83 -46.19 -5.60
CA VAL A 299 26.94 -45.00 -6.45
C VAL A 299 27.27 -43.66 -5.78
N ASP A 300 28.57 -43.35 -5.82
CA ASP A 300 29.12 -42.00 -5.78
C ASP A 300 28.71 -41.19 -7.01
N VAL A 301 28.11 -40.02 -6.79
CA VAL A 301 28.30 -38.87 -7.67
C VAL A 301 28.83 -37.74 -6.80
N HIS A 302 30.12 -37.44 -6.95
CA HIS A 302 30.79 -36.29 -6.36
C HIS A 302 30.04 -35.01 -6.68
N THR A 303 29.59 -34.28 -5.65
CA THR A 303 29.38 -32.83 -5.74
C THR A 303 30.23 -32.21 -4.64
N PRO A 304 31.26 -31.40 -4.97
CA PRO A 304 32.14 -30.84 -3.96
C PRO A 304 31.35 -29.81 -3.15
N ALA A 305 31.30 -30.02 -1.84
CA ALA A 305 30.94 -29.00 -0.88
C ALA A 305 31.96 -27.85 -0.99
N SER A 306 31.60 -26.80 -1.74
CA SER A 306 32.26 -25.50 -1.61
C SER A 306 31.41 -24.64 -0.70
N ASN A 307 31.89 -24.49 0.54
CA ASN A 307 31.67 -23.36 1.44
C ASN A 307 30.71 -22.28 0.90
N LEU A 308 29.43 -22.40 1.26
CA LEU A 308 28.50 -21.28 1.20
C LEU A 308 28.99 -20.25 2.21
N ALA A 309 29.74 -19.28 1.72
CA ALA A 309 30.02 -18.05 2.43
C ALA A 309 28.67 -17.45 2.86
N ARG A 310 28.41 -17.51 4.17
CA ARG A 310 27.35 -16.75 4.84
C ARG A 310 27.59 -15.26 4.59
N ILE A 311 26.89 -14.69 3.62
CA ILE A 311 26.67 -13.26 3.50
C ILE A 311 25.26 -13.06 2.91
N SER A 312 24.24 -13.00 3.75
CA SER A 312 22.92 -12.49 3.36
C SER A 312 22.82 -11.04 3.83
N VAL A 313 23.27 -10.12 2.99
CA VAL A 313 23.04 -8.67 3.16
C VAL A 313 21.56 -8.41 2.82
N PRO A 314 20.81 -7.60 3.60
CA PRO A 314 19.47 -7.20 3.19
C PRO A 314 19.56 -6.39 1.89
N LEU A 315 18.86 -6.81 0.83
CA LEU A 315 18.64 -5.94 -0.32
C LEU A 315 17.60 -4.90 0.10
N SER A 316 18.06 -3.76 0.62
CA SER A 316 17.21 -2.60 0.83
C SER A 316 16.71 -2.10 -0.52
N LEU A 317 15.40 -1.95 -0.68
CA LEU A 317 14.80 -1.43 -1.91
C LEU A 317 14.83 0.09 -1.91
N SER A 318 15.06 0.67 -3.09
CA SER A 318 14.92 2.10 -3.31
C SER A 318 13.66 2.40 -4.09
N ARG A 319 12.80 3.30 -3.57
CA ARG A 319 11.62 3.80 -4.28
C ARG A 319 11.94 4.37 -5.64
N THR A 320 13.15 4.90 -5.81
CA THR A 320 13.58 5.57 -7.05
C THR A 320 14.22 4.59 -8.02
N GLN A 321 15.15 3.75 -7.55
CA GLN A 321 15.90 2.84 -8.44
C GLN A 321 15.10 1.59 -8.80
N GLU A 322 14.29 1.08 -7.88
CA GLU A 322 13.48 -0.13 -8.04
C GLU A 322 12.00 0.19 -7.73
N PRO A 323 11.39 1.11 -8.49
CA PRO A 323 10.08 1.67 -8.16
C PRO A 323 8.97 0.60 -8.19
N VAL A 324 9.01 -0.34 -9.13
CA VAL A 324 7.97 -1.36 -9.24
C VAL A 324 7.99 -2.31 -8.05
N GLU A 325 9.16 -2.86 -7.71
CA GLU A 325 9.27 -3.82 -6.60
C GLU A 325 9.05 -3.14 -5.24
N SER A 326 9.53 -1.91 -5.07
CA SER A 326 9.28 -1.11 -3.88
C SER A 326 7.78 -0.93 -3.63
N TYR A 327 7.03 -0.44 -4.63
CA TYR A 327 5.61 -0.21 -4.44
C TYR A 327 4.77 -1.50 -4.35
N ARG A 328 5.23 -2.63 -4.92
CA ARG A 328 4.61 -3.93 -4.67
C ARG A 328 4.77 -4.38 -3.22
N LEU A 329 5.99 -4.25 -2.67
CA LEU A 329 6.26 -4.57 -1.27
C LEU A 329 5.42 -3.68 -0.34
N LEU A 330 5.32 -2.37 -0.64
CA LEU A 330 4.50 -1.43 0.12
C LEU A 330 3.01 -1.77 0.05
N LYS A 331 2.47 -2.06 -1.15
CA LYS A 331 1.06 -2.49 -1.31
C LYS A 331 0.80 -3.75 -0.48
N PHE A 332 1.70 -4.74 -0.56
CA PHE A 332 1.61 -5.96 0.23
C PHE A 332 1.61 -5.67 1.75
N PHE A 333 2.56 -4.87 2.22
CA PHE A 333 2.68 -4.49 3.63
C PHE A 333 1.42 -3.80 4.17
N LEU A 334 0.87 -2.83 3.44
CA LEU A 334 -0.33 -2.10 3.84
C LEU A 334 -1.57 -3.01 3.87
N ILE A 335 -1.68 -3.95 2.91
CA ILE A 335 -2.74 -4.96 2.94
C ILE A 335 -2.57 -5.85 4.17
N LEU A 336 -1.37 -6.38 4.42
CA LEU A 336 -1.09 -7.19 5.60
C LEU A 336 -1.43 -6.44 6.90
N TRP A 337 -1.10 -5.15 6.99
CA TRP A 337 -1.47 -4.31 8.12
C TRP A 337 -2.99 -4.25 8.31
N LYS A 338 -3.74 -3.96 7.24
CA LYS A 338 -5.19 -3.90 7.29
C LYS A 338 -5.82 -5.21 7.77
N TRP A 339 -5.29 -6.35 7.30
CA TRP A 339 -5.72 -7.67 7.75
C TRP A 339 -5.44 -7.90 9.23
N LEU A 340 -4.25 -7.52 9.70
CA LEU A 340 -3.88 -7.60 11.10
C LEU A 340 -4.82 -6.79 11.99
N GLU A 341 -5.12 -5.55 11.62
CA GLU A 341 -6.02 -4.69 12.41
C GLU A 341 -7.45 -5.22 12.42
N TYR A 342 -7.93 -5.82 11.32
CA TYR A 342 -9.22 -6.49 11.28
C TYR A 342 -9.28 -7.68 12.25
N ILE A 343 -8.27 -8.55 12.23
CA ILE A 343 -8.19 -9.72 13.11
C ILE A 343 -8.04 -9.29 14.57
N LYS A 344 -7.20 -8.29 14.84
CA LYS A 344 -7.05 -7.71 16.18
C LYS A 344 -8.38 -7.18 16.72
N THR A 345 -9.14 -6.49 15.88
CA THR A 345 -10.46 -5.97 16.23
C THR A 345 -11.46 -7.10 16.52
N ASP A 346 -11.53 -8.11 15.66
CA ASP A 346 -12.42 -9.27 15.84
C ASP A 346 -12.03 -10.11 17.08
N TRP A 347 -10.73 -10.37 17.28
CA TRP A 347 -10.20 -11.02 18.48
C TRP A 347 -10.61 -10.26 19.76
N ALA A 348 -10.46 -8.94 19.76
CA ALA A 348 -10.82 -8.11 20.91
C ALA A 348 -12.34 -8.15 21.19
N LYS A 349 -13.18 -8.08 20.16
CA LYS A 349 -14.64 -8.22 20.31
C LYS A 349 -15.03 -9.55 20.94
N ARG A 350 -14.41 -10.65 20.50
CA ARG A 350 -14.64 -12.00 21.04
C ARG A 350 -14.13 -12.14 22.48
N LYS A 351 -12.93 -11.66 22.78
CA LYS A 351 -12.30 -11.75 24.10
C LYS A 351 -13.10 -11.00 25.18
N PHE A 352 -13.60 -9.80 24.84
CA PHE A 352 -14.33 -8.95 25.77
C PHE A 352 -15.85 -9.05 25.66
N GLN A 353 -16.37 -9.86 24.71
CA GLN A 353 -17.80 -10.03 24.42
C GLN A 353 -18.53 -8.69 24.19
N LYS A 354 -17.86 -7.75 23.49
CA LYS A 354 -18.38 -6.41 23.18
C LYS A 354 -18.32 -6.16 21.69
N GLU A 355 -19.36 -5.53 21.14
CA GLU A 355 -19.42 -5.22 19.70
C GLU A 355 -18.52 -4.06 19.28
N GLN A 356 -18.23 -3.12 20.20
CA GLN A 356 -17.40 -1.94 19.95
C GLN A 356 -16.44 -1.65 21.11
N ILE A 357 -15.28 -1.09 20.76
CA ILE A 357 -14.22 -0.67 21.70
C ILE A 357 -14.14 0.86 21.60
N ASP A 358 -15.03 1.53 22.29
CA ASP A 358 -15.23 2.99 22.22
C ASP A 358 -14.71 3.74 23.46
N ASN A 359 -14.21 3.01 24.45
CA ASN A 359 -13.72 3.54 25.71
C ASN A 359 -12.21 3.34 25.85
N THR A 360 -11.50 4.40 26.24
CA THR A 360 -10.06 4.39 26.53
C THR A 360 -9.63 3.31 27.52
N MET A 361 -10.39 3.07 28.59
CA MET A 361 -10.04 2.03 29.57
C MET A 361 -10.06 0.65 28.94
N LEU A 362 -11.10 0.36 28.15
CA LEU A 362 -11.24 -0.90 27.43
C LEU A 362 -10.17 -1.03 26.34
N HIS A 363 -9.88 0.03 25.59
CA HIS A 363 -8.83 0.03 24.58
C HIS A 363 -7.44 -0.25 25.18
N ARG A 364 -7.13 0.35 26.34
CA ARG A 364 -5.87 0.05 27.06
C ARG A 364 -5.80 -1.40 27.49
N GLU A 365 -6.89 -1.96 27.99
CA GLU A 365 -6.96 -3.37 28.39
C GLU A 365 -6.84 -4.31 27.18
N VAL A 366 -7.48 -3.98 26.06
CA VAL A 366 -7.34 -4.70 24.78
C VAL A 366 -5.89 -4.67 24.31
N CYS A 367 -5.25 -3.51 24.28
CA CYS A 367 -3.85 -3.37 23.88
C CYS A 367 -2.92 -4.16 24.80
N LYS A 368 -3.18 -4.14 26.10
CA LYS A 368 -2.44 -4.92 27.11
C LYS A 368 -2.55 -6.42 26.85
N LEU A 369 -3.76 -6.95 26.74
CA LEU A 369 -3.98 -8.38 26.50
C LEU A 369 -3.48 -8.80 25.12
N TYR A 370 -3.62 -7.97 24.09
CA TYR A 370 -3.10 -8.28 22.76
C TYR A 370 -1.57 -8.38 22.78
N LYS A 371 -0.94 -7.47 23.51
CA LYS A 371 0.50 -7.45 23.72
C LYS A 371 1.00 -8.74 24.40
N THR A 372 0.31 -9.21 25.45
CA THR A 372 0.72 -10.42 26.19
C THR A 372 0.35 -11.72 25.48
N ASP A 373 -0.86 -11.81 24.93
CA ASP A 373 -1.41 -13.06 24.41
C ASP A 373 -0.93 -13.35 22.99
N ILE A 374 -0.64 -12.31 22.18
CA ILE A 374 -0.35 -12.43 20.75
C ILE A 374 1.04 -11.91 20.39
N LEU A 375 1.33 -10.63 20.69
CA LEU A 375 2.56 -9.99 20.20
C LEU A 375 3.82 -10.55 20.88
N LEU A 376 3.83 -10.66 22.21
CA LEU A 376 4.99 -11.12 22.96
C LEU A 376 5.43 -12.54 22.56
N PRO A 377 4.54 -13.54 22.45
CA PRO A 377 4.92 -14.87 21.94
C PRO A 377 5.55 -14.84 20.54
N VAL A 378 5.02 -13.99 19.65
CA VAL A 378 5.58 -13.81 18.29
C VAL A 378 6.98 -13.21 18.37
N LEU A 379 7.18 -12.15 19.15
CA LEU A 379 8.49 -11.53 19.31
C LEU A 379 9.50 -12.48 19.96
N GLN A 380 9.10 -13.27 20.96
CA GLN A 380 9.94 -14.30 21.58
C GLN A 380 10.35 -15.38 20.58
N ASN A 381 9.44 -15.83 19.71
CA ASN A 381 9.77 -16.79 18.65
C ASN A 381 10.79 -16.18 17.66
N VAL A 382 10.54 -14.97 17.19
CA VAL A 382 11.44 -14.27 16.26
C VAL A 382 12.80 -14.02 16.90
N ALA A 383 12.84 -13.57 18.15
CA ALA A 383 14.06 -13.31 18.91
C ALA A 383 14.87 -14.60 19.12
N ARG A 384 14.23 -15.72 19.50
CA ARG A 384 14.89 -17.02 19.62
C ARG A 384 15.55 -17.43 18.30
N ARG A 385 14.86 -17.29 17.17
CA ARG A 385 15.44 -17.58 15.84
C ARG A 385 16.62 -16.68 15.51
N LEU A 386 16.62 -15.43 15.96
CA LEU A 386 17.69 -14.46 15.76
C LEU A 386 18.81 -14.54 16.83
N GLY A 387 18.78 -15.54 17.73
CA GLY A 387 19.78 -15.69 18.80
C GLY A 387 19.68 -14.63 19.90
N GLN A 388 18.54 -13.97 20.01
CA GLN A 388 18.23 -12.88 20.95
C GLN A 388 17.17 -13.28 21.98
N GLY A 389 16.90 -14.58 22.15
CA GLY A 389 15.84 -15.10 23.02
C GLY A 389 15.94 -14.60 24.47
N GLU A 390 17.16 -14.55 25.01
CA GLU A 390 17.45 -14.09 26.38
C GLU A 390 16.97 -12.66 26.65
N LEU A 391 16.90 -11.79 25.64
CA LEU A 391 16.41 -10.41 25.79
C LEU A 391 14.90 -10.34 26.05
N TYR A 392 14.17 -11.40 25.70
CA TYR A 392 12.72 -11.50 25.83
C TYR A 392 12.29 -12.52 26.90
N GLU A 393 13.26 -13.20 27.53
CA GLU A 393 13.06 -14.03 28.71
C GLU A 393 12.98 -13.14 29.94
N GLY A 394 11.85 -13.16 30.65
CA GLY A 394 11.66 -12.34 31.85
C GLY A 394 11.12 -10.92 31.62
N ILE A 395 10.76 -10.53 30.39
CA ILE A 395 9.90 -9.35 30.15
C ILE A 395 8.51 -9.66 30.68
N ALA A 396 8.33 -9.50 31.98
CA ALA A 396 7.10 -9.73 32.71
C ALA A 396 6.56 -8.41 33.26
N LEU A 397 6.51 -7.35 32.45
CA LEU A 397 5.91 -6.08 32.90
C LEU A 397 5.09 -5.42 31.79
N ASP A 398 3.82 -5.18 32.13
CA ASP A 398 2.79 -4.57 31.30
C ASP A 398 3.19 -3.21 30.71
N THR A 399 4.11 -2.50 31.37
CA THR A 399 4.45 -1.10 31.13
C THR A 399 5.64 -0.84 30.21
N GLU A 400 6.49 -1.82 29.91
CA GLU A 400 7.68 -1.55 29.09
C GLU A 400 7.37 -1.65 27.58
N PRO A 401 7.83 -0.70 26.74
CA PRO A 401 7.66 -0.80 25.30
C PRO A 401 8.40 -2.04 24.77
N LEU A 402 7.71 -2.87 23.99
CA LEU A 402 8.36 -4.00 23.33
C LEU A 402 9.19 -3.46 22.16
N VAL A 403 10.49 -3.70 22.23
CA VAL A 403 11.40 -3.38 21.13
C VAL A 403 11.36 -4.52 20.13
N MET A 404 11.46 -4.20 18.84
CA MET A 404 11.59 -5.21 17.78
C MET A 404 12.98 -5.88 17.87
N PRO A 405 13.07 -7.22 17.74
CA PRO A 405 14.34 -7.92 17.72
C PRO A 405 15.23 -7.36 16.61
N ARG A 406 16.53 -7.17 16.87
CA ARG A 406 17.43 -6.58 15.87
C ARG A 406 17.54 -7.52 14.69
N GLY A 407 17.20 -7.02 13.50
CA GLY A 407 17.16 -7.79 12.27
C GLY A 407 15.79 -8.39 11.94
N ALA A 408 14.79 -8.28 12.81
CA ALA A 408 13.42 -8.64 12.45
C ALA A 408 12.79 -7.55 11.56
N SER A 409 12.08 -7.95 10.51
CA SER A 409 11.30 -7.02 9.69
C SER A 409 9.87 -6.88 10.20
N GLU A 410 9.28 -5.69 10.01
CA GLU A 410 7.88 -5.43 10.39
C GLU A 410 6.92 -6.39 9.67
N ILE A 411 7.20 -6.71 8.40
CA ILE A 411 6.42 -7.67 7.61
C ILE A 411 6.40 -9.04 8.26
N GLU A 412 7.55 -9.53 8.71
CA GLU A 412 7.65 -10.87 9.30
C GLU A 412 6.83 -10.96 10.60
N VAL A 413 6.99 -9.98 11.48
CA VAL A 413 6.29 -9.96 12.78
C VAL A 413 4.79 -9.85 12.59
N ARG A 414 4.31 -9.03 11.63
CA ARG A 414 2.87 -8.94 11.33
C ARG A 414 2.33 -10.20 10.67
N SER A 415 3.09 -10.83 9.77
CA SER A 415 2.68 -12.08 9.12
C SER A 415 2.49 -13.20 10.15
N LYS A 416 3.40 -13.31 11.11
CA LYS A 416 3.32 -14.28 12.21
C LYS A 416 2.14 -14.02 13.15
N GLN A 417 1.76 -12.75 13.39
CA GLN A 417 0.56 -12.43 14.18
C GLN A 417 -0.75 -12.83 13.49
N VAL A 418 -0.82 -12.69 12.16
CA VAL A 418 -2.00 -13.10 11.37
C VAL A 418 -2.09 -14.63 11.22
N GLY A 419 -0.99 -15.36 11.46
CA GLY A 419 -0.90 -16.80 11.21
C GLY A 419 -0.80 -17.16 9.73
N LEU A 420 -0.44 -16.21 8.86
CA LEU A 420 -0.22 -16.49 7.44
C LEU A 420 1.13 -17.20 7.26
N PRO A 421 1.18 -18.37 6.60
CA PRO A 421 2.45 -18.90 6.15
C PRO A 421 3.06 -17.93 5.15
N VAL A 422 4.29 -17.50 5.43
CA VAL A 422 4.96 -16.42 4.70
C VAL A 422 5.18 -16.78 3.20
N ASN A 423 5.00 -18.04 2.81
CA ASN A 423 4.92 -18.47 1.40
C ASN A 423 3.78 -17.82 0.59
N ILE A 424 2.73 -17.32 1.25
CA ILE A 424 1.65 -16.56 0.58
C ILE A 424 2.15 -15.17 0.15
N VAL A 425 3.20 -14.63 0.77
CA VAL A 425 3.80 -13.33 0.40
C VAL A 425 4.35 -13.35 -1.02
N ASN A 426 5.03 -14.43 -1.41
CA ASN A 426 5.54 -14.60 -2.79
C ASN A 426 4.40 -14.84 -3.79
N VAL A 427 3.30 -15.44 -3.34
CA VAL A 427 2.10 -15.60 -4.17
C VAL A 427 1.41 -14.26 -4.37
N VAL A 428 1.18 -13.46 -3.33
CA VAL A 428 0.54 -12.13 -3.44
C VAL A 428 1.39 -11.16 -4.27
N LEU A 429 2.72 -11.21 -4.16
CA LEU A 429 3.63 -10.43 -5.01
C LEU A 429 3.62 -10.88 -6.49
N SER A 430 3.28 -12.14 -6.76
CA SER A 430 3.13 -12.70 -8.12
C SER A 430 1.73 -12.47 -8.72
N TYR A 431 0.73 -12.05 -7.95
CA TYR A 431 -0.62 -11.84 -8.46
C TYR A 431 -0.80 -10.39 -8.93
N ARG A 432 -0.82 -10.22 -10.25
CA ARG A 432 -1.01 -8.94 -10.96
C ARG A 432 -2.43 -8.34 -10.87
N GLU A 433 -3.38 -8.96 -10.16
CA GLU A 433 -4.77 -8.52 -10.17
C GLU A 433 -5.43 -8.63 -8.79
N LEU A 434 -5.31 -7.58 -7.98
CA LEU A 434 -6.24 -7.18 -6.91
C LEU A 434 -6.45 -5.67 -6.94
#